data_AF-A0A7V4Q4D7-F1
#
_entry.id   AF-A0A7V4Q4D7-F1
#
_cell.length_a   1.000
_cell.length_b   1.000
_cell.length_c   1.000
_cell.angle_alpha   90.00
_cell.angle_beta   90.00
_cell.angle_gamma   90.00
#
_symmetry.space_group_name_H-M   'P 1'
#
loop_
_entity.id
_entity.type
_entity.pdbx_description
1 polymer ?
#
loop_
_entity_poly.entity_id
_entity_poly.type
_entity_poly.pdbx_seq_one_letter_code
_entity_poly.pdbx_strand_id
1 'polypeptide(L)'
;MPRHTIFKKMLVITLLLSLLPLLLSSAILLINLESIGARLSADVSESDDSQASESLQMRARNLAETISDFLHQCESDLMFLSRTSLEPPTLLDFYQTRRREVWQRGGSVSAPLETRALLPTYRSIALIDRSGQERVVIRDGRFLPKASLRNVSDPARTEFKSEDYFQKTRALKRGEIYVSHLTGYHVLKDEQLAGARDPESALNGKMYQGVIRFGSPLFDKKGSFAGMVVLSLDHRHLMEFTQHVDPGKNFSTVFPSYRSGNYAFLFDDEGWIITHPKYWDIRGLDQNGKLVPPYSRGSSQADIDLGRIPYNLDR
;
A
#
# COMPACT_ATOMS: atom_id res chain seq x y z
N MET A 1 -60.22 53.15 37.03
CA MET A 1 -59.15 53.76 36.21
C MET A 1 -58.13 54.42 37.14
N PRO A 2 -56.91 53.89 37.32
CA PRO A 2 -55.94 54.53 38.20
C PRO A 2 -55.43 55.83 37.54
N ARG A 3 -55.61 56.98 38.22
CA ARG A 3 -55.05 58.27 37.81
C ARG A 3 -53.53 58.21 38.00
N HIS A 4 -52.80 58.07 36.89
CA HIS A 4 -51.34 58.19 36.89
C HIS A 4 -50.95 59.64 37.20
N THR A 5 -50.36 59.87 38.38
CA THR A 5 -49.71 61.15 38.73
C THR A 5 -48.61 61.47 37.70
N ILE A 6 -48.42 62.76 37.39
CA ILE A 6 -47.44 63.25 36.41
C ILE A 6 -46.05 62.64 36.64
N PHE A 7 -45.67 62.45 37.91
CA PHE A 7 -44.43 61.80 38.32
C PHE A 7 -44.30 60.35 37.80
N LYS A 8 -45.36 59.54 37.87
CA LYS A 8 -45.36 58.15 37.37
C LYS A 8 -45.27 58.10 35.84
N LYS A 9 -45.83 59.10 35.14
CA LYS A 9 -45.69 59.22 33.69
C LYS A 9 -44.26 59.61 33.28
N MET A 10 -43.66 60.58 33.97
CA MET A 10 -42.26 60.95 33.71
C MET A 10 -41.30 59.81 34.03
N LEU A 11 -41.50 59.08 35.14
CA LEU A 11 -40.69 57.92 35.51
C LEU A 11 -40.76 56.81 34.44
N VAL A 12 -41.94 56.50 33.91
CA VAL A 12 -42.09 55.49 32.85
C VAL A 12 -41.39 55.93 31.56
N ILE A 13 -41.48 57.22 31.19
CA ILE A 13 -40.82 57.76 30.00
C ILE A 13 -39.30 57.74 30.16
N THR A 14 -38.75 58.13 31.31
CA THR A 14 -37.29 58.10 31.56
C THR A 14 -36.76 56.68 31.68
N LEU A 15 -37.54 55.75 32.24
CA LEU A 15 -37.18 54.34 32.28
C LEU A 15 -37.20 53.75 30.86
N LEU A 16 -38.21 54.04 30.05
CA LEU A 16 -38.25 53.58 28.65
C LEU A 16 -37.11 54.18 27.83
N LEU A 17 -36.81 55.48 27.98
CA LEU A 17 -35.70 56.12 27.26
C LEU A 17 -34.33 55.56 27.64
N SER A 18 -34.16 55.07 28.86
CA SER A 18 -32.87 54.53 29.33
C SER A 18 -32.74 53.01 29.11
N LEU A 19 -33.80 52.23 29.37
CA LEU A 19 -33.76 50.77 29.24
C LEU A 19 -33.88 50.29 27.79
N LEU A 20 -34.68 50.96 26.95
CA LEU A 20 -34.92 50.49 25.59
C LEU A 20 -33.63 50.48 24.75
N PRO A 21 -32.78 51.52 24.76
CA PRO A 21 -31.49 51.49 24.05
C PRO A 21 -30.53 50.45 24.61
N LEU A 22 -30.54 50.22 25.93
CA LEU A 22 -29.70 49.20 26.57
C LEU A 22 -30.12 47.79 26.17
N LEU A 23 -31.43 47.50 26.13
CA LEU A 23 -31.95 46.20 25.70
C LEU A 23 -31.69 45.96 24.20
N LEU A 24 -31.88 46.98 23.36
CA LEU A 24 -31.55 46.93 21.94
C LEU A 24 -30.05 46.68 21.73
N SER A 25 -29.18 47.40 22.43
CA SER A 25 -27.73 47.21 22.38
C SER A 25 -27.34 45.81 22.85
N SER A 26 -27.90 45.33 23.96
CA SER A 26 -27.67 43.98 24.47
C SER A 26 -28.10 42.89 23.48
N ALA A 27 -29.25 43.07 22.82
CA ALA A 27 -29.73 42.13 21.80
C ALA A 27 -28.80 42.12 20.57
N ILE A 28 -28.35 43.28 20.11
CA ILE A 28 -27.38 43.41 19.01
C ILE A 28 -26.05 42.76 19.39
N LEU A 29 -25.56 42.96 20.61
CA LEU A 29 -24.32 42.35 21.10
C LEU A 29 -24.42 40.83 21.16
N LEU A 30 -25.54 40.28 21.62
CA LEU A 30 -25.78 38.82 21.66
C LEU A 30 -25.79 38.22 20.24
N ILE A 31 -26.52 38.83 19.30
CA ILE A 31 -26.57 38.38 17.90
C ILE A 31 -25.18 38.44 17.26
N ASN A 32 -24.43 39.52 17.52
CA ASN A 32 -23.08 39.66 17.01
C ASN A 32 -22.14 38.60 17.61
N LEU A 33 -22.21 38.32 18.92
CA LEU A 33 -21.38 37.30 19.57
C LEU A 33 -21.66 35.89 19.04
N GLU A 34 -22.92 35.51 18.83
CA GLU A 34 -23.26 34.21 18.23
C GLU A 34 -22.74 34.11 16.79
N SER A 35 -22.89 35.18 16.00
CA SER A 35 -22.40 35.21 14.62
C SER A 35 -20.87 35.18 14.52
N ILE A 36 -20.18 35.84 15.44
CA ILE A 36 -18.71 35.85 15.56
C ILE A 36 -18.24 34.46 16.00
N GLY A 37 -18.86 33.87 17.01
CA GLY A 37 -18.56 32.51 17.47
C GLY A 37 -18.71 31.47 16.35
N ALA A 38 -19.81 31.51 15.60
CA ALA A 38 -20.04 30.60 14.48
C ALA A 38 -19.02 30.78 13.34
N ARG A 39 -18.64 32.02 13.01
CA ARG A 39 -17.61 32.32 12.00
C ARG A 39 -16.22 31.87 12.44
N LEU A 40 -15.81 32.18 13.68
CA LEU A 40 -14.55 31.72 14.23
C LEU A 40 -14.47 30.20 14.29
N SER A 41 -15.55 29.52 14.68
CA SER A 41 -15.59 28.05 14.65
C SER A 41 -15.47 27.50 13.22
N ALA A 42 -16.11 28.13 12.23
CA ALA A 42 -16.01 27.73 10.83
C ALA A 42 -14.60 27.97 10.26
N ASP A 43 -14.04 29.17 10.46
CA ASP A 43 -12.69 29.54 10.01
C ASP A 43 -11.61 28.65 10.65
N VAL A 44 -11.74 28.36 11.96
CA VAL A 44 -10.85 27.42 12.66
C VAL A 44 -10.98 26.03 12.07
N SER A 45 -12.20 25.52 11.87
CA SER A 45 -12.41 24.18 11.28
C SER A 45 -11.84 24.09 9.86
N GLU A 46 -12.04 25.12 9.03
CA GLU A 46 -11.52 25.16 7.67
C GLU A 46 -9.98 25.22 7.65
N SER A 47 -9.39 26.01 8.55
CA SER A 47 -7.92 26.09 8.68
C SER A 47 -7.33 24.77 9.19
N ASP A 48 -8.01 24.10 10.13
CA ASP A 48 -7.62 22.79 10.66
C ASP A 48 -7.72 21.71 9.56
N ASP A 49 -8.79 21.72 8.76
CA ASP A 49 -8.98 20.80 7.63
C ASP A 49 -7.92 21.02 6.54
N SER A 50 -7.62 22.28 6.21
CA SER A 50 -6.57 22.63 5.25
C SER A 50 -5.20 22.15 5.75
N GLN A 51 -4.87 22.41 7.02
CA GLN A 51 -3.62 21.97 7.62
C GLN A 51 -3.51 20.44 7.68
N ALA A 52 -4.60 19.74 8.00
CA ALA A 52 -4.65 18.28 7.99
C ALA A 52 -4.42 17.73 6.58
N SER A 53 -5.07 18.30 5.57
CA SER A 53 -4.91 17.92 4.16
C SER A 53 -3.48 18.14 3.66
N GLU A 54 -2.89 19.31 3.96
CA GLU A 54 -1.50 19.60 3.62
C GLU A 54 -0.52 18.63 4.29
N SER A 55 -0.75 18.31 5.58
CA SER A 55 0.06 17.33 6.30
C SER A 55 -0.02 15.95 5.64
N LEU A 56 -1.23 15.49 5.28
CA LEU A 56 -1.43 14.22 4.59
C LEU A 56 -0.77 14.21 3.21
N GLN A 57 -0.87 15.31 2.45
CA GLN A 57 -0.22 15.43 1.14
C GLN A 57 1.30 15.36 1.25
N MET A 58 1.90 16.09 2.19
CA MET A 58 3.34 16.04 2.42
C MET A 58 3.81 14.65 2.85
N ARG A 59 3.03 13.96 3.70
CA ARG A 59 3.31 12.57 4.09
C ARG A 59 3.22 11.61 2.92
N ALA A 60 2.19 11.74 2.08
CA ALA A 60 2.03 10.93 0.88
C ALA A 60 3.22 11.13 -0.08
N ARG A 61 3.69 12.37 -0.25
CA ARG A 61 4.89 12.67 -1.05
C ARG A 61 6.15 12.03 -0.47
N ASN A 62 6.42 12.23 0.83
CA ASN A 62 7.58 11.62 1.49
C ASN A 62 7.56 10.09 1.41
N LEU A 63 6.36 9.49 1.54
CA LEU A 63 6.20 8.05 1.40
C LEU A 63 6.49 7.58 -0.04
N ALA A 64 5.97 8.31 -1.04
CA ALA A 64 6.24 8.03 -2.44
C ALA A 64 7.74 8.13 -2.78
N GLU A 65 8.43 9.16 -2.26
CA GLU A 65 9.90 9.30 -2.39
C GLU A 65 10.63 8.11 -1.76
N THR A 66 10.23 7.70 -0.55
CA THR A 66 10.84 6.55 0.14
C THR A 66 10.64 5.24 -0.65
N ILE A 67 9.47 5.04 -1.23
CA ILE A 67 9.18 3.88 -2.10
C ILE A 67 10.02 3.96 -3.38
N SER A 68 10.14 5.14 -3.98
CA SER A 68 10.97 5.37 -5.18
C SER A 68 12.43 5.02 -4.93
N ASP A 69 13.00 5.52 -3.83
CA ASP A 69 14.38 5.21 -3.42
C ASP A 69 14.57 3.71 -3.20
N PHE A 70 13.58 3.04 -2.61
CA PHE A 70 13.62 1.60 -2.42
C PHE A 70 13.62 0.82 -3.74
N LEU A 71 12.79 1.24 -4.70
CA LEU A 71 12.74 0.61 -6.03
C LEU A 71 14.05 0.86 -6.80
N HIS A 72 14.62 2.07 -6.75
CA HIS A 72 15.94 2.36 -7.32
C HIS A 72 17.08 1.56 -6.67
N GLN A 73 16.97 1.26 -5.37
CA GLN A 73 17.90 0.35 -4.71
C GLN A 73 17.80 -1.08 -5.28
N CYS A 74 16.59 -1.55 -5.61
CA CYS A 74 16.38 -2.85 -6.26
C CYS A 74 16.98 -2.88 -7.68
N GLU A 75 16.85 -1.79 -8.43
CA GLU A 75 17.49 -1.64 -9.74
C GLU A 75 19.02 -1.66 -9.61
N SER A 76 19.57 -0.93 -8.65
CA SER A 76 21.00 -0.87 -8.38
C SER A 76 21.57 -2.24 -8.00
N ASP A 77 20.84 -2.99 -7.19
CA ASP A 77 21.15 -4.37 -6.82
C ASP A 77 21.18 -5.32 -8.03
N LEU A 78 20.17 -5.23 -8.91
CA LEU A 78 20.14 -6.00 -10.16
C LEU A 78 21.34 -5.66 -11.05
N MET A 79 21.63 -4.37 -11.19
CA MET A 79 22.74 -3.87 -12.00
C MET A 79 24.09 -4.33 -11.45
N PHE A 80 24.26 -4.32 -10.13
CA PHE A 80 25.44 -4.87 -9.46
C PHE A 80 25.62 -6.35 -9.81
N LEU A 81 24.57 -7.16 -9.69
CA LEU A 81 24.65 -8.60 -10.04
C LEU A 81 24.94 -8.82 -11.52
N SER A 82 24.36 -8.03 -12.41
CA SER A 82 24.57 -8.17 -13.86
C SER A 82 26.03 -7.95 -14.31
N ARG A 83 26.84 -7.28 -13.48
CA ARG A 83 28.23 -6.91 -13.76
C ARG A 83 29.25 -7.67 -12.91
N THR A 84 28.81 -8.32 -11.84
CA THR A 84 29.65 -9.05 -10.90
C THR A 84 29.78 -10.53 -11.31
N SER A 85 30.68 -11.25 -10.64
CA SER A 85 30.74 -12.71 -10.74
C SER A 85 29.43 -13.34 -10.28
N LEU A 86 28.81 -14.15 -11.16
CA LEU A 86 27.54 -14.83 -10.91
C LEU A 86 27.75 -16.27 -10.40
N GLU A 87 28.86 -16.51 -9.70
CA GLU A 87 29.15 -17.80 -9.09
C GLU A 87 28.16 -18.10 -7.96
N PRO A 88 27.72 -19.37 -7.80
CA PRO A 88 26.68 -19.71 -6.83
C PRO A 88 26.94 -19.21 -5.39
N PRO A 89 28.16 -19.34 -4.80
CA PRO A 89 28.41 -18.86 -3.44
C PRO A 89 28.21 -17.34 -3.29
N THR A 90 28.63 -16.55 -4.29
CA THR A 90 28.46 -15.09 -4.30
C THR A 90 26.99 -14.69 -4.37
N LEU A 91 26.18 -15.41 -5.16
CA LEU A 91 24.75 -15.18 -5.23
C LEU A 91 24.03 -15.50 -3.91
N LEU A 92 24.47 -16.55 -3.20
CA LEU A 92 23.93 -16.92 -1.90
C LEU A 92 24.26 -15.90 -0.83
N ASP A 93 25.51 -15.42 -0.79
CA ASP A 93 25.93 -14.36 0.14
C ASP A 93 25.15 -13.06 -0.12
N PHE A 94 25.02 -12.66 -1.39
CA PHE A 94 24.19 -11.52 -1.78
C PHE A 94 22.74 -11.68 -1.29
N TYR A 95 22.13 -12.85 -1.51
CA TYR A 95 20.76 -13.12 -1.04
C TYR A 95 20.65 -13.00 0.49
N GLN A 96 21.62 -13.52 1.23
CA GLN A 96 21.59 -13.57 2.69
C GLN A 96 21.82 -12.20 3.34
N THR A 97 22.60 -11.33 2.70
CA THR A 97 22.92 -9.98 3.20
C THR A 97 21.83 -8.95 2.87
N ARG A 98 21.04 -9.17 1.81
CA ARG A 98 19.92 -8.30 1.44
C ARG A 98 18.67 -8.64 2.25
N ARG A 99 18.55 -8.01 3.43
CA ARG A 99 17.40 -8.17 4.33
C ARG A 99 16.86 -6.82 4.76
N ARG A 100 15.56 -6.80 5.05
CA ARG A 100 14.86 -5.64 5.62
C ARG A 100 13.97 -6.09 6.77
N GLU A 101 13.76 -5.18 7.71
CA GLU A 101 12.82 -5.39 8.80
C GLU A 101 11.39 -5.38 8.27
N VAL A 102 10.61 -6.37 8.70
CA VAL A 102 9.19 -6.51 8.43
C VAL A 102 8.51 -6.62 9.79
N TRP A 103 7.56 -5.74 10.06
CA TRP A 103 6.85 -5.67 11.33
C TRP A 103 5.54 -6.43 11.24
N GLN A 104 5.49 -7.55 11.96
CA GLN A 104 4.37 -8.48 11.91
C GLN A 104 3.65 -8.53 13.26
N ARG A 105 2.34 -8.71 13.20
CA ARG A 105 1.54 -9.15 14.34
C ARG A 105 1.58 -10.67 14.45
N GLY A 106 1.67 -11.14 15.69
CA GLY A 106 1.49 -12.53 16.10
C GLY A 106 0.73 -12.60 17.42
N GLY A 107 0.81 -13.73 18.11
CA GLY A 107 0.11 -13.94 19.38
C GLY A 107 -1.35 -14.34 19.19
N SER A 108 -2.22 -13.90 20.10
CA SER A 108 -3.67 -14.15 20.05
C SER A 108 -4.46 -12.83 20.09
N VAL A 109 -5.76 -12.88 19.77
CA VAL A 109 -6.63 -11.69 19.85
C VAL A 109 -6.66 -11.10 21.28
N SER A 110 -6.49 -11.94 22.30
CA SER A 110 -6.45 -11.54 23.72
C SER A 110 -5.06 -11.11 24.20
N ALA A 111 -4.00 -11.44 23.46
CA ALA A 111 -2.61 -11.11 23.78
C ALA A 111 -1.83 -10.90 22.46
N PRO A 112 -2.02 -9.75 21.79
CA PRO A 112 -1.32 -9.46 20.55
C PRO A 112 0.18 -9.35 20.84
N LEU A 113 0.99 -10.03 20.03
CA LEU A 113 2.44 -9.93 20.07
C LEU A 113 2.91 -9.17 18.82
N GLU A 114 3.80 -8.21 19.02
CA GLU A 114 4.44 -7.51 17.92
C GLU A 114 5.84 -8.06 17.73
N THR A 115 6.12 -8.56 16.52
CA THR A 115 7.43 -9.12 16.19
C THR A 115 8.02 -8.39 15.00
N ARG A 116 9.27 -7.96 15.12
CA ARG A 116 10.06 -7.43 14.02
C ARG A 116 11.00 -8.52 13.52
N ALA A 117 10.89 -8.88 12.26
CA ALA A 117 11.67 -9.94 11.65
C ALA A 117 12.50 -9.41 10.48
N LEU A 118 13.77 -9.82 10.40
CA LEU A 118 14.63 -9.53 9.24
C LEU A 118 14.38 -10.55 8.12
N LEU A 119 13.55 -10.17 7.15
CA LEU A 119 13.23 -10.98 5.98
C LEU A 119 14.12 -10.64 4.80
N PRO A 120 14.48 -11.61 3.93
CA PRO A 120 15.15 -11.33 2.67
C PRO A 120 14.35 -10.33 1.82
N THR A 121 15.02 -9.33 1.25
CA THR A 121 14.40 -8.35 0.34
C THR A 121 13.81 -9.03 -0.89
N TYR A 122 14.52 -10.03 -1.41
CA TYR A 122 14.12 -10.79 -2.58
C TYR A 122 13.61 -12.15 -2.16
N ARG A 123 12.44 -12.56 -2.68
CA ARG A 123 11.90 -13.90 -2.51
C ARG A 123 12.73 -14.95 -3.24
N SER A 124 13.29 -14.57 -4.40
CA SER A 124 14.23 -15.41 -5.12
C SER A 124 15.16 -14.65 -6.03
N ILE A 125 16.31 -15.26 -6.31
CA ILE A 125 17.26 -14.86 -7.35
C ILE A 125 17.37 -16.01 -8.34
N ALA A 126 17.24 -15.73 -9.64
CA ALA A 126 17.35 -16.73 -10.69
C ALA A 126 18.40 -16.33 -11.73
N LEU A 127 19.28 -17.28 -12.07
CA LEU A 127 20.16 -17.23 -13.22
C LEU A 127 19.60 -18.15 -14.30
N ILE A 128 19.28 -17.59 -15.45
CA ILE A 128 18.59 -18.27 -16.56
C ILE A 128 19.51 -18.25 -17.77
N ASP A 129 19.65 -19.38 -18.46
CA ASP A 129 20.48 -19.48 -19.65
C ASP A 129 19.80 -18.91 -20.92
N ARG A 130 20.56 -18.88 -22.02
CA ARG A 130 20.10 -18.38 -23.33
C ARG A 130 18.83 -19.05 -23.87
N SER A 131 18.51 -20.27 -23.42
CA SER A 131 17.34 -21.05 -23.86
C SER A 131 16.11 -20.83 -22.98
N GLY A 132 16.25 -20.08 -21.88
CA GLY A 132 15.21 -19.89 -20.89
C GLY A 132 15.22 -20.92 -19.77
N GLN A 133 16.18 -21.84 -19.72
CA GLN A 133 16.28 -22.79 -18.64
C GLN A 133 16.97 -22.15 -17.42
N GLU A 134 16.29 -22.19 -16.27
CA GLU A 134 16.88 -21.84 -14.98
C GLU A 134 18.08 -22.75 -14.69
N ARG A 135 19.20 -22.15 -14.32
CA ARG A 135 20.46 -22.82 -13.98
C ARG A 135 20.72 -22.82 -12.49
N VAL A 136 20.44 -21.69 -11.85
CA VAL A 136 20.57 -21.48 -10.41
C VAL A 136 19.36 -20.69 -9.97
N VAL A 137 18.66 -21.18 -8.96
CA VAL A 137 17.60 -20.42 -8.29
C VAL A 137 17.85 -20.51 -6.80
N ILE A 138 17.90 -19.35 -6.15
CA ILE A 138 17.99 -19.23 -4.70
C ILE A 138 16.62 -18.81 -4.19
N ARG A 139 16.09 -19.56 -3.23
CA ARG A 139 14.80 -19.30 -2.58
C ARG A 139 14.88 -19.80 -1.14
N ASP A 140 14.31 -19.04 -0.20
CA ASP A 140 14.34 -19.38 1.23
C ASP A 140 15.77 -19.66 1.76
N GLY A 141 16.76 -18.93 1.22
CA GLY A 141 18.17 -19.04 1.60
C GLY A 141 18.86 -20.33 1.14
N ARG A 142 18.29 -21.07 0.19
CA ARG A 142 18.84 -22.33 -0.34
C ARG A 142 18.77 -22.37 -1.85
N PHE A 143 19.63 -23.18 -2.46
CA PHE A 143 19.52 -23.49 -3.88
C PHE A 143 18.38 -24.47 -4.13
N LEU A 144 17.57 -24.21 -5.14
CA LEU A 144 16.59 -25.18 -5.59
C LEU A 144 17.28 -26.40 -6.23
N PRO A 145 16.75 -27.61 -6.02
CA PRO A 145 17.27 -28.80 -6.67
C PRO A 145 17.02 -28.73 -8.18
N LYS A 146 17.88 -29.38 -8.98
CA LYS A 146 17.80 -29.35 -10.45
C LYS A 146 16.43 -29.74 -11.00
N ALA A 147 15.73 -30.68 -10.35
CA ALA A 147 14.39 -31.13 -10.75
C ALA A 147 13.30 -30.05 -10.63
N SER A 148 13.53 -29.02 -9.80
CA SER A 148 12.60 -27.91 -9.59
C SER A 148 12.87 -26.71 -10.49
N LEU A 149 13.97 -26.72 -11.25
CA LEU A 149 14.36 -25.65 -12.17
C LEU A 149 13.49 -25.71 -13.44
N ARG A 150 12.98 -24.56 -13.86
CA ARG A 150 11.96 -24.44 -14.91
C ARG A 150 12.56 -23.84 -16.18
N ASN A 151 11.97 -24.18 -17.32
CA ASN A 151 12.21 -23.42 -18.53
C ASN A 151 11.18 -22.30 -18.60
N VAL A 152 11.63 -21.08 -18.35
CA VAL A 152 10.79 -19.88 -18.23
C VAL A 152 10.66 -19.12 -19.56
N SER A 153 11.17 -19.69 -20.66
CA SER A 153 10.82 -19.20 -22.00
C SER A 153 9.38 -19.54 -22.40
N ASP A 154 8.78 -20.53 -21.72
CA ASP A 154 7.36 -20.88 -21.79
C ASP A 154 6.61 -20.26 -20.59
N PRO A 155 5.72 -19.26 -20.82
CA PRO A 155 4.95 -18.62 -19.76
C PRO A 155 4.19 -19.59 -18.86
N ALA A 156 3.68 -20.70 -19.41
CA ALA A 156 2.91 -21.68 -18.63
C ALA A 156 3.76 -22.42 -17.58
N ARG A 157 5.09 -22.42 -17.75
CA ARG A 157 6.05 -23.06 -16.84
C ARG A 157 6.64 -22.10 -15.81
N THR A 158 6.29 -20.81 -15.84
CA THR A 158 6.78 -19.86 -14.83
C THR A 158 6.10 -20.10 -13.48
N GLU A 159 6.43 -19.30 -12.47
CA GLU A 159 5.84 -19.47 -11.13
C GLU A 159 4.33 -19.22 -11.10
N PHE A 160 3.90 -18.26 -11.90
CA PHE A 160 2.52 -17.82 -11.97
C PHE A 160 1.83 -18.14 -13.31
N LYS A 161 2.45 -18.99 -14.14
CA LYS A 161 1.87 -19.60 -15.36
C LYS A 161 1.45 -18.65 -16.48
N SER A 162 1.84 -17.38 -16.41
CA SER A 162 1.49 -16.37 -17.42
C SER A 162 2.57 -15.32 -17.65
N GLU A 163 3.77 -15.53 -17.09
CA GLU A 163 4.79 -14.49 -17.07
C GLU A 163 5.66 -14.52 -18.32
N ASP A 164 5.95 -13.34 -18.89
CA ASP A 164 6.68 -13.19 -20.15
C ASP A 164 8.04 -12.49 -19.98
N TYR A 165 8.51 -12.38 -18.73
CA TYR A 165 9.74 -11.65 -18.39
C TYR A 165 10.97 -12.17 -19.13
N PHE A 166 11.03 -13.45 -19.50
CA PHE A 166 12.16 -13.99 -20.27
C PHE A 166 12.23 -13.33 -21.65
N GLN A 167 11.12 -13.29 -22.39
CA GLN A 167 11.12 -12.73 -23.73
C GLN A 167 11.35 -11.21 -23.69
N LYS A 168 10.71 -10.51 -22.75
CA LYS A 168 10.89 -9.06 -22.57
C LYS A 168 12.33 -8.71 -22.19
N THR A 169 12.92 -9.42 -21.22
CA THR A 169 14.31 -9.17 -20.78
C THR A 169 15.32 -9.51 -21.88
N ARG A 170 15.08 -10.56 -22.68
CA ARG A 170 15.97 -10.95 -23.78
C ARG A 170 16.05 -9.88 -24.89
N ALA A 171 14.99 -9.10 -25.09
CA ALA A 171 14.95 -8.04 -26.09
C ALA A 171 15.73 -6.78 -25.69
N LEU A 172 16.16 -6.69 -24.42
CA LEU A 172 16.84 -5.53 -23.88
C LEU A 172 18.33 -5.47 -24.26
N LYS A 173 18.86 -4.25 -24.30
CA LYS A 173 20.29 -3.98 -24.47
C LYS A 173 21.03 -4.08 -23.14
N ARG A 174 22.36 -4.09 -23.22
CA ARG A 174 23.22 -4.05 -22.04
C ARG A 174 22.96 -2.77 -21.24
N GLY A 175 22.60 -2.92 -19.97
CA GLY A 175 22.33 -1.82 -19.06
C GLY A 175 20.85 -1.41 -18.98
N GLU A 176 20.00 -1.93 -19.86
CA GLU A 176 18.55 -1.81 -19.72
C GLU A 176 18.03 -2.90 -18.76
N ILE A 177 16.96 -2.58 -18.05
CA ILE A 177 16.32 -3.50 -17.11
C ILE A 177 14.85 -3.70 -17.47
N TYR A 178 14.34 -4.87 -17.14
CA TYR A 178 12.93 -5.19 -17.15
C TYR A 178 12.39 -5.12 -15.72
N VAL A 179 11.25 -4.48 -15.52
CA VAL A 179 10.49 -4.50 -14.27
C VAL A 179 9.07 -4.96 -14.57
N SER A 180 8.59 -5.99 -13.87
CA SER A 180 7.20 -6.46 -14.03
C SER A 180 6.23 -5.66 -13.15
N HIS A 181 4.95 -5.68 -13.48
CA HIS A 181 3.92 -5.38 -12.50
C HIS A 181 3.87 -6.46 -11.40
N LEU A 182 3.16 -6.17 -10.31
CA LEU A 182 2.96 -7.11 -9.21
C LEU A 182 2.24 -8.38 -9.73
N THR A 183 2.89 -9.52 -9.52
CA THR A 183 2.35 -10.83 -9.88
C THR A 183 2.28 -11.71 -8.64
N GLY A 184 1.09 -12.19 -8.31
CA GLY A 184 0.81 -13.03 -7.14
C GLY A 184 -0.48 -13.81 -7.35
N TYR A 185 -0.71 -14.85 -6.54
CA TYR A 185 -2.01 -15.51 -6.54
C TYR A 185 -3.01 -14.69 -5.71
N HIS A 186 -4.23 -14.56 -6.21
CA HIS A 186 -5.32 -13.88 -5.54
C HIS A 186 -5.62 -14.51 -4.19
N VAL A 187 -5.92 -13.68 -3.19
CA VAL A 187 -6.33 -14.12 -1.85
C VAL A 187 -7.81 -13.82 -1.68
N LEU A 188 -8.61 -14.84 -1.39
CA LEU A 188 -10.04 -14.68 -1.13
C LEU A 188 -10.29 -14.12 0.27
N LYS A 189 -11.49 -13.57 0.48
CA LYS A 189 -11.90 -12.98 1.76
C LYS A 189 -11.75 -13.95 2.92
N ASP A 190 -12.31 -15.14 2.79
CA ASP A 190 -12.26 -16.16 3.85
C ASP A 190 -10.86 -16.72 4.07
N GLU A 191 -10.02 -16.76 3.02
CA GLU A 191 -8.62 -17.18 3.16
C GLU A 191 -7.84 -16.21 4.03
N GLN A 192 -8.02 -14.90 3.82
CA GLN A 192 -7.39 -13.89 4.67
C GLN A 192 -8.00 -13.89 6.07
N LEU A 193 -9.33 -13.95 6.21
CA LEU A 193 -9.97 -13.82 7.51
C LEU A 193 -9.77 -15.05 8.40
N ALA A 194 -9.69 -16.25 7.83
CA ALA A 194 -9.57 -17.51 8.57
C ALA A 194 -10.59 -17.62 9.74
N GLY A 195 -11.82 -17.18 9.51
CA GLY A 195 -12.91 -17.16 10.50
C GLY A 195 -12.96 -15.93 11.41
N ALA A 196 -12.03 -14.99 11.28
CA ALA A 196 -12.10 -13.69 11.92
C ALA A 196 -13.19 -12.80 11.29
N ARG A 197 -13.64 -11.79 12.04
CA ARG A 197 -14.68 -10.85 11.56
C ARG A 197 -14.14 -9.78 10.62
N ASP A 198 -12.87 -9.45 10.76
CA ASP A 198 -12.20 -8.36 10.06
C ASP A 198 -10.69 -8.67 9.91
N PRO A 199 -9.99 -8.04 8.95
CA PRO A 199 -8.56 -8.26 8.75
C PRO A 199 -7.71 -7.95 9.99
N GLU A 200 -8.13 -6.95 10.78
CA GLU A 200 -7.42 -6.52 11.99
C GLU A 200 -7.40 -7.60 13.09
N SER A 201 -8.39 -8.49 13.11
CA SER A 201 -8.47 -9.64 14.02
C SER A 201 -7.95 -10.96 13.42
N ALA A 202 -7.53 -10.97 12.16
CA ALA A 202 -7.16 -12.18 11.42
C ALA A 202 -5.67 -12.55 11.60
N LEU A 203 -5.32 -13.20 12.71
CA LEU A 203 -3.91 -13.53 13.05
C LEU A 203 -3.34 -14.74 12.29
N ASN A 204 -4.19 -15.67 11.83
CA ASN A 204 -3.77 -16.92 11.18
C ASN A 204 -4.22 -17.00 9.71
N GLY A 205 -4.56 -15.84 9.13
CA GLY A 205 -4.99 -15.71 7.75
C GLY A 205 -3.92 -16.03 6.72
N LYS A 206 -4.36 -16.32 5.49
CA LYS A 206 -3.48 -16.38 4.34
C LYS A 206 -2.94 -14.98 4.04
N MET A 207 -1.61 -14.86 4.00
CA MET A 207 -0.93 -13.64 3.56
C MET A 207 -0.89 -13.57 2.04
N TYR A 208 -1.01 -12.37 1.49
CA TYR A 208 -0.74 -12.15 0.07
C TYR A 208 0.75 -12.36 -0.23
N GLN A 209 1.06 -13.18 -1.24
CA GLN A 209 2.43 -13.50 -1.63
C GLN A 209 2.64 -13.24 -3.12
N GLY A 210 3.00 -12.01 -3.45
CA GLY A 210 3.37 -11.59 -4.80
C GLY A 210 4.85 -11.27 -4.95
N VAL A 211 5.26 -11.03 -6.19
CA VAL A 211 6.59 -10.52 -6.54
C VAL A 211 6.52 -9.45 -7.61
N ILE A 212 7.53 -8.59 -7.61
CA ILE A 212 7.90 -7.75 -8.75
C ILE A 212 9.24 -8.26 -9.26
N ARG A 213 9.32 -8.57 -10.55
CA ARG A 213 10.53 -9.12 -11.17
C ARG A 213 11.37 -8.01 -11.79
N PHE A 214 12.61 -7.93 -11.35
CA PHE A 214 13.65 -7.12 -11.95
C PHE A 214 14.56 -8.04 -12.76
N GLY A 215 14.62 -7.87 -14.08
CA GLY A 215 15.41 -8.71 -15.00
C GLY A 215 16.46 -7.91 -15.75
N SER A 216 17.68 -8.44 -15.88
CA SER A 216 18.73 -7.87 -16.73
C SER A 216 19.28 -8.93 -17.68
N PRO A 217 19.41 -8.65 -18.99
CA PRO A 217 20.09 -9.54 -19.91
C PRO A 217 21.58 -9.63 -19.60
N LEU A 218 22.15 -10.81 -19.81
CA LEU A 218 23.58 -11.09 -19.70
C LEU A 218 24.12 -11.41 -21.10
N PHE A 219 25.36 -11.00 -21.35
CA PHE A 219 26.00 -11.13 -22.65
C PHE A 219 27.37 -11.77 -22.51
N ASP A 220 27.75 -12.58 -23.48
CA ASP A 220 29.08 -13.17 -23.55
C ASP A 220 30.15 -12.16 -24.03
N LYS A 221 31.40 -12.62 -24.09
CA LYS A 221 32.55 -11.80 -24.56
C LYS A 221 32.39 -11.31 -26.01
N LYS A 222 31.54 -11.94 -26.81
CA LYS A 222 31.24 -11.57 -28.21
C LYS A 222 30.02 -10.64 -28.30
N GLY A 223 29.41 -10.28 -27.18
CA GLY A 223 28.22 -9.44 -27.12
C GLY A 223 26.92 -10.18 -27.46
N SER A 224 26.95 -11.52 -27.56
CA SER A 224 25.74 -12.32 -27.80
C SER A 224 25.00 -12.59 -26.49
N PHE A 225 23.68 -12.69 -26.55
CA PHE A 225 22.84 -13.01 -25.39
C PHE A 225 23.25 -14.36 -24.78
N ALA A 226 23.65 -14.34 -23.52
CA ALA A 226 24.13 -15.50 -22.77
C ALA A 226 23.08 -16.05 -21.80
N GLY A 227 22.06 -15.25 -21.46
CA GLY A 227 21.07 -15.55 -20.44
C GLY A 227 20.60 -14.28 -19.73
N MET A 228 20.04 -14.40 -18.55
CA MET A 228 19.64 -13.26 -17.72
C MET A 228 19.75 -13.57 -16.23
N VAL A 229 19.86 -12.51 -15.43
CA VAL A 229 19.65 -12.56 -13.98
C VAL A 229 18.32 -11.92 -13.66
N VAL A 230 17.56 -12.54 -12.75
CA VAL A 230 16.27 -12.04 -12.29
C VAL A 230 16.23 -11.99 -10.77
N LEU A 231 15.96 -10.81 -10.22
CA LEU A 231 15.61 -10.59 -8.83
C LEU A 231 14.08 -10.56 -8.70
N SER A 232 13.52 -11.36 -7.79
CA SER A 232 12.09 -11.34 -7.49
C SER A 232 11.89 -10.64 -6.15
N LEU A 233 11.58 -9.35 -6.18
CA LEU A 233 11.28 -8.54 -4.99
C LEU A 233 10.11 -9.19 -4.24
N ASP A 234 10.28 -9.43 -2.95
CA ASP A 234 9.20 -9.90 -2.10
C ASP A 234 8.23 -8.74 -1.84
N HIS A 235 6.99 -8.89 -2.29
CA HIS A 235 5.97 -7.85 -2.23
C HIS A 235 5.68 -7.36 -0.80
N ARG A 236 5.96 -8.19 0.22
CA ARG A 236 5.79 -7.79 1.63
C ARG A 236 6.54 -6.50 1.95
N HIS A 237 7.71 -6.27 1.36
CA HIS A 237 8.48 -5.04 1.60
C HIS A 237 7.80 -3.79 1.04
N LEU A 238 6.98 -3.91 -0.02
CA LEU A 238 6.13 -2.81 -0.46
C LEU A 238 4.94 -2.61 0.47
N MET A 239 4.36 -3.69 0.96
CA MET A 239 3.26 -3.63 1.92
C MET A 239 3.67 -2.90 3.21
N GLU A 240 4.89 -3.13 3.73
CA GLU A 240 5.43 -2.45 4.93
C GLU A 240 5.32 -0.92 4.87
N PHE A 241 5.51 -0.31 3.70
CA PHE A 241 5.41 1.15 3.56
C PHE A 241 4.00 1.69 3.80
N THR A 242 2.97 0.88 3.57
CA THR A 242 1.58 1.32 3.63
C THR A 242 0.80 0.76 4.80
N GLN A 243 1.04 -0.50 5.17
CA GLN A 243 0.29 -1.19 6.23
C GLN A 243 0.55 -0.64 7.63
N HIS A 244 1.52 0.27 7.79
CA HIS A 244 1.84 0.87 9.07
C HIS A 244 1.45 2.34 9.18
N VAL A 245 0.87 2.90 8.13
CA VAL A 245 0.47 4.31 8.10
C VAL A 245 -0.91 4.44 8.71
N ASP A 246 -1.01 5.17 9.81
CA ASP A 246 -2.28 5.67 10.37
C ASP A 246 -2.32 7.19 10.20
N PRO A 247 -3.18 7.72 9.31
CA PRO A 247 -3.43 9.15 9.12
C PRO A 247 -3.84 9.94 10.38
N GLY A 248 -4.24 9.27 11.46
CA GLY A 248 -4.68 9.88 12.71
C GLY A 248 -3.54 10.37 13.64
N LYS A 249 -3.83 10.49 14.94
CA LYS A 249 -2.89 11.09 15.92
C LYS A 249 -1.62 10.27 16.17
N ASN A 250 -1.67 8.95 15.97
CA ASN A 250 -0.54 8.04 16.16
C ASN A 250 -0.10 7.51 14.79
N PHE A 251 0.88 8.16 14.16
CA PHE A 251 1.21 7.94 12.75
C PHE A 251 1.78 6.57 12.36
N SER A 252 2.04 5.69 13.33
CA SER A 252 2.53 4.34 13.08
C SER A 252 1.75 3.31 13.88
N THR A 253 1.32 2.25 13.21
CA THR A 253 0.60 1.11 13.78
C THR A 253 1.12 -0.17 13.16
N VAL A 254 1.07 -1.32 13.83
CA VAL A 254 1.42 -2.59 13.18
C VAL A 254 0.40 -2.96 12.09
N PHE A 255 -0.85 -2.54 12.28
CA PHE A 255 -1.93 -2.75 11.32
C PHE A 255 -3.05 -1.74 11.60
N PRO A 256 -3.47 -0.92 10.62
CA PRO A 256 -4.48 0.12 10.83
C PRO A 256 -5.85 -0.49 11.04
N SER A 257 -6.69 0.24 11.78
CA SER A 257 -8.08 -0.16 11.87
C SER A 257 -8.78 0.15 10.56
N TYR A 258 -9.27 -0.89 9.89
CA TYR A 258 -10.04 -0.69 8.66
C TYR A 258 -11.36 0.06 8.92
N ARG A 259 -11.95 -0.11 10.11
CA ARG A 259 -13.22 0.55 10.48
C ARG A 259 -13.09 2.07 10.60
N SER A 260 -11.90 2.60 10.84
CA SER A 260 -11.69 4.05 10.92
C SER A 260 -11.49 4.71 9.56
N GLY A 261 -11.27 3.94 8.49
CA GLY A 261 -10.92 4.47 7.17
C GLY A 261 -9.51 5.08 7.09
N ASN A 262 -8.71 4.97 8.15
CA ASN A 262 -7.40 5.58 8.27
C ASN A 262 -6.30 4.57 7.91
N TYR A 263 -6.06 4.35 6.62
CA TYR A 263 -5.00 3.48 6.12
C TYR A 263 -4.45 3.99 4.78
N ALA A 264 -3.19 3.64 4.49
CA ALA A 264 -2.58 3.90 3.18
C ALA A 264 -2.58 2.64 2.31
N PHE A 265 -2.53 2.84 0.99
CA PHE A 265 -2.43 1.80 -0.03
C PHE A 265 -1.84 2.37 -1.32
N LEU A 266 -1.38 1.50 -2.21
CA LEU A 266 -0.72 1.89 -3.47
C LEU A 266 -1.49 1.38 -4.69
N PHE A 267 -1.48 2.21 -5.72
CA PHE A 267 -1.84 1.83 -7.08
C PHE A 267 -0.57 1.68 -7.93
N ASP A 268 -0.59 0.75 -8.89
CA ASP A 268 0.36 0.78 -10.00
C ASP A 268 -0.12 1.69 -11.15
N ASP A 269 0.72 1.80 -12.17
CA ASP A 269 0.47 2.59 -13.38
C ASP A 269 -0.62 2.00 -14.30
N GLU A 270 -1.04 0.76 -14.05
CA GLU A 270 -2.21 0.14 -14.69
C GLU A 270 -3.51 0.37 -13.87
N GLY A 271 -3.44 1.16 -12.79
CA GLY A 271 -4.57 1.51 -11.94
C GLY A 271 -4.97 0.43 -10.93
N TRP A 272 -4.20 -0.64 -10.79
CA TRP A 272 -4.51 -1.72 -9.84
C TRP A 272 -4.03 -1.41 -8.44
N ILE A 273 -4.81 -1.80 -7.43
CA ILE A 273 -4.30 -1.85 -6.06
C ILE A 273 -3.20 -2.92 -5.98
N ILE A 274 -2.02 -2.50 -5.52
CA ILE A 274 -0.87 -3.38 -5.31
C ILE A 274 -0.53 -3.56 -3.84
N THR A 275 -0.88 -2.65 -2.93
CA THR A 275 -0.78 -2.89 -1.47
C THR A 275 -2.09 -2.53 -0.83
N HIS A 276 -2.58 -3.34 0.12
CA HIS A 276 -3.82 -3.02 0.83
C HIS A 276 -3.99 -3.91 2.07
N PRO A 277 -4.62 -3.41 3.17
CA PRO A 277 -4.95 -4.23 4.33
C PRO A 277 -5.93 -5.38 4.02
N LYS A 278 -6.84 -5.18 3.05
CA LYS A 278 -7.68 -6.26 2.50
C LYS A 278 -6.99 -6.85 1.28
N TYR A 279 -6.46 -8.05 1.41
CA TYR A 279 -5.70 -8.72 0.36
C TYR A 279 -6.55 -9.10 -0.84
N TRP A 280 -7.86 -9.26 -0.66
CA TRP A 280 -8.78 -9.53 -1.76
C TRP A 280 -9.04 -8.32 -2.67
N ASP A 281 -8.62 -7.11 -2.27
CA ASP A 281 -8.66 -5.92 -3.13
C ASP A 281 -7.39 -5.78 -3.98
N ILE A 282 -6.31 -6.49 -3.65
CA ILE A 282 -5.03 -6.48 -4.38
C ILE A 282 -5.16 -7.29 -5.67
N ARG A 283 -4.60 -6.79 -6.79
CA ARG A 283 -4.53 -7.56 -8.05
C ARG A 283 -3.93 -8.95 -7.83
N GLY A 284 -4.45 -9.95 -8.52
CA GLY A 284 -3.95 -11.31 -8.38
C GLY A 284 -4.42 -12.24 -9.49
N LEU A 285 -3.69 -13.34 -9.65
CA LEU A 285 -3.98 -14.40 -10.61
C LEU A 285 -4.75 -15.54 -9.93
N ASP A 286 -5.59 -16.23 -10.69
CA ASP A 286 -6.14 -17.51 -10.29
C ASP A 286 -5.08 -18.63 -10.36
N GLN A 287 -5.47 -19.85 -9.97
CA GLN A 287 -4.57 -21.01 -9.96
C GLN A 287 -4.12 -21.46 -11.36
N ASN A 288 -4.77 -20.97 -12.41
CA ASN A 288 -4.41 -21.22 -13.81
C ASN A 288 -3.49 -20.12 -14.37
N GLY A 289 -3.17 -19.09 -13.59
CA GLY A 289 -2.36 -17.96 -14.03
C GLY A 289 -3.14 -16.86 -14.76
N LYS A 290 -4.47 -16.91 -14.73
CA LYS A 290 -5.32 -15.88 -15.33
C LYS A 290 -5.60 -14.78 -14.33
N LEU A 291 -5.49 -13.52 -14.76
CA LEU A 291 -5.82 -12.36 -13.93
C LEU A 291 -7.29 -12.41 -13.50
N VAL A 292 -7.51 -12.29 -12.19
CA VAL A 292 -8.85 -12.18 -11.63
C VAL A 292 -9.47 -10.85 -12.08
N PRO A 293 -10.69 -10.84 -12.65
CA PRO A 293 -11.31 -9.62 -13.13
C PRO A 293 -11.56 -8.64 -11.98
N PRO A 294 -11.47 -7.32 -12.22
CA PRO A 294 -11.69 -6.34 -11.18
C PRO A 294 -13.16 -6.29 -10.76
N TYR A 295 -13.42 -5.69 -9.59
CA TYR A 295 -14.76 -5.29 -9.21
C TYR A 295 -15.38 -4.40 -10.29
N SER A 296 -16.64 -4.66 -10.64
CA SER A 296 -17.44 -3.81 -11.52
C SER A 296 -18.92 -3.91 -11.14
N ARG A 297 -19.77 -3.04 -11.69
CA ARG A 297 -21.24 -3.15 -11.52
C ARG A 297 -21.82 -4.48 -12.03
N GLY A 298 -21.10 -5.18 -12.90
CA GLY A 298 -21.50 -6.50 -13.43
C GLY A 298 -20.95 -7.69 -12.65
N SER A 299 -20.17 -7.47 -11.57
CA SER A 299 -19.64 -8.55 -10.75
C SER A 299 -20.77 -9.35 -10.10
N SER A 300 -20.65 -10.68 -10.11
CA SER A 300 -21.65 -11.55 -9.51
C SER A 300 -21.66 -11.40 -7.98
N GLN A 301 -22.82 -11.62 -7.35
CA GLN A 301 -22.91 -11.59 -5.88
C GLN A 301 -21.96 -12.63 -5.26
N ALA A 302 -21.83 -13.80 -5.87
CA ALA A 302 -20.92 -14.85 -5.42
C ALA A 302 -19.44 -14.39 -5.43
N ASP A 303 -19.00 -13.67 -6.48
CA ASP A 303 -17.64 -13.15 -6.52
C ASP A 303 -17.42 -12.04 -5.48
N ILE A 304 -18.42 -11.19 -5.24
CA ILE A 304 -18.36 -10.14 -4.20
C ILE A 304 -18.26 -10.76 -2.80
N ASP A 305 -19.07 -11.79 -2.54
CA ASP A 305 -19.09 -12.49 -1.25
C ASP A 305 -17.73 -13.15 -0.98
N LEU A 306 -17.18 -13.86 -1.98
CA LEU A 306 -15.87 -14.51 -1.92
C LEU A 306 -14.68 -13.53 -1.90
N GLY A 307 -14.89 -12.27 -2.28
CA GLY A 307 -13.79 -11.31 -2.50
C GLY A 307 -12.98 -11.60 -3.77
N ARG A 308 -13.58 -12.22 -4.79
CA ARG A 308 -12.95 -12.39 -6.12
C ARG A 308 -13.16 -11.13 -6.96
N ILE A 309 -12.79 -9.98 -6.42
CA ILE A 309 -13.09 -8.66 -6.95
C ILE A 309 -11.95 -7.67 -6.63
N PRO A 310 -10.70 -7.93 -7.08
CA PRO A 310 -9.62 -6.98 -6.92
C PRO A 310 -10.00 -5.60 -7.47
N TYR A 311 -9.39 -4.55 -6.96
CA TYR A 311 -9.78 -3.19 -7.34
C TYR A 311 -8.84 -2.61 -8.41
N ASN A 312 -9.43 -1.95 -9.40
CA ASN A 312 -8.73 -1.17 -10.42
C ASN A 312 -9.47 0.15 -10.66
N LEU A 313 -8.75 1.27 -10.75
CA LEU A 313 -9.31 2.62 -10.89
C LEU A 313 -10.05 2.85 -12.21
N ASP A 314 -9.65 2.16 -13.27
CA ASP A 314 -10.10 2.44 -14.65
C ASP A 314 -11.22 1.48 -15.12
N ARG A 315 -11.81 0.69 -14.22
CA ARG A 315 -12.69 -0.43 -14.56
C ARG A 315 -14.07 -0.40 -13.90
#